data_AF-A0A438FH57-F1
#
_entry.id   AF-A0A438FH57-F1
#
_cell.length_a   1.000
_cell.length_b   1.000
_cell.length_c   1.000
_cell.angle_alpha   90.00
_cell.angle_beta   90.00
_cell.angle_gamma   90.00
#
_symmetry.space_group_name_H-M   'P 1'
#
loop_
_entity.id
_entity.type
_entity.pdbx_description
1 polymer ?
#
loop_
_entity_poly.entity_id
_entity_poly.type
_entity_poly.pdbx_seq_one_letter_code
_entity_poly.pdbx_strand_id
1 'polypeptide(L)'
;MAKDIVEECVGLPLAIVTTAKSMRRVRGIYEWRNALNELRGRTQGLTLNMEDDVFKILEFSYYRLKGEELRECLLYCALFPEDYEIKRVSLIKYWIAEGMVGEMETRQAEFDKGHAILNKLENVCLLERCRNGKFVKMHDVIKDMAINISKRNSRFMVKTTRNLNELPSEIQWLENLERVSLMGSRLDALKSIPNCPKLSILLLQSLRCLNISFPNAFFVHMSNLKVLDLSNTRILFLPDSISNLVNLRALFLCRCYTLFHVPSLAKLKELRELDISESGIRKLPDGIEQLVLLKSLALRGLFIADMSPNRVLPNLLHLQCLRLENMSFPIVGMEDLIGLRKLEILCINLSSLHKFGSYMRTEHYQRLTHYYFGICEGVWPLGNSPSKEVGIFQRWDGVPRRGNFLGREVVLWKCRQRFESTFILGCEGIEYLWWIEDCVASLNNLYLNELPNLSVFFKFQPTDIVSCFSLKHLQVTKCGNLKHLFTPELVKYHLQNLQTIYLHDCSQMEDIIVAAEVEEEGEDINEMNNLLFYFPNLQSLELRNLPELKSIWKGTMTCNLLQQLIVLDCPNLRRLPLSVCIIDGDAESDRNHDLRSGNKS
;
A
#
# COMPACT_ATOMS: atom_id res chain seq x y z
N MET A 1 -9.43 -46.11 -1.92
CA MET A 1 -9.43 -45.01 -0.92
C MET A 1 -9.41 -43.62 -1.56
N ALA A 2 -8.33 -43.21 -2.24
CA ALA A 2 -8.28 -41.87 -2.83
C ALA A 2 -9.32 -41.64 -3.95
N LYS A 3 -9.57 -42.65 -4.79
CA LYS A 3 -10.67 -42.68 -5.78
C LYS A 3 -12.02 -42.54 -5.09
N ASP A 4 -12.25 -43.33 -4.05
CA ASP A 4 -13.49 -43.39 -3.26
C ASP A 4 -13.83 -42.00 -2.67
N ILE A 5 -12.86 -41.27 -2.11
CA ILE A 5 -13.06 -39.90 -1.61
C ILE A 5 -13.46 -38.92 -2.73
N VAL A 6 -12.97 -39.11 -3.96
CA VAL A 6 -13.37 -38.30 -5.12
C VAL A 6 -14.78 -38.68 -5.62
N GLU A 7 -15.18 -39.94 -5.48
CA GLU A 7 -16.54 -40.41 -5.78
C GLU A 7 -17.57 -39.81 -4.81
N GLU A 8 -17.26 -39.73 -3.51
CA GLU A 8 -18.09 -39.01 -2.52
C GLU A 8 -18.20 -37.49 -2.79
N CYS A 9 -17.29 -36.90 -3.58
CA CYS A 9 -17.36 -35.50 -4.01
C CYS A 9 -18.27 -35.27 -5.24
N VAL A 10 -18.93 -36.31 -5.77
CA VAL A 10 -19.94 -36.27 -6.86
C VAL A 10 -19.58 -35.38 -8.06
N GLY A 11 -18.29 -35.36 -8.43
CA GLY A 11 -17.78 -34.61 -9.59
C GLY A 11 -17.62 -33.10 -9.40
N LEU A 12 -17.99 -32.53 -8.25
CA LEU A 12 -17.93 -31.09 -7.97
C LEU A 12 -16.46 -30.60 -7.89
N PRO A 13 -15.95 -29.77 -8.82
CA PRO A 13 -14.52 -29.45 -8.89
C PRO A 13 -13.99 -28.77 -7.62
N LEU A 14 -14.77 -27.85 -7.04
CA LEU A 14 -14.40 -27.14 -5.82
C LEU A 14 -14.33 -28.07 -4.60
N ALA A 15 -15.25 -29.04 -4.50
CA ALA A 15 -15.26 -30.03 -3.43
C ALA A 15 -14.07 -31.00 -3.55
N ILE A 16 -13.77 -31.46 -4.78
CA ILE A 16 -12.59 -32.29 -5.06
C ILE A 16 -11.31 -31.55 -4.69
N VAL A 17 -11.16 -30.28 -5.10
CA VAL A 17 -9.94 -29.49 -4.81
C VAL A 17 -9.78 -29.23 -3.32
N THR A 18 -10.80 -28.74 -2.61
CA THR A 18 -10.71 -28.47 -1.16
C THR A 18 -10.43 -29.75 -0.36
N THR A 19 -11.12 -30.85 -0.68
CA THR A 19 -10.94 -32.16 -0.05
C THR A 19 -9.55 -32.75 -0.30
N ALA A 20 -9.04 -32.69 -1.54
CA ALA A 20 -7.68 -33.12 -1.85
C ALA A 20 -6.62 -32.27 -1.13
N LYS A 21 -6.87 -30.96 -0.96
CA LYS A 21 -5.93 -30.04 -0.28
C LYS A 21 -5.93 -30.24 1.23
N SER A 22 -7.08 -30.46 1.86
CA SER A 22 -7.18 -30.78 3.30
C SER A 22 -6.56 -32.15 3.62
N MET A 23 -6.57 -33.10 2.66
CA MET A 23 -5.89 -34.40 2.76
C MET A 23 -4.40 -34.39 2.41
N ARG A 24 -3.85 -33.31 1.81
CA ARG A 24 -2.49 -33.25 1.20
C ARG A 24 -1.32 -33.69 2.09
N ARG A 25 -1.45 -33.62 3.42
CA ARG A 25 -0.40 -34.01 4.38
C ARG A 25 -0.71 -35.27 5.20
N VAL A 26 -1.85 -35.93 4.94
CA VAL A 26 -2.27 -37.15 5.62
C VAL A 26 -1.51 -38.35 5.03
N ARG A 27 -0.82 -39.12 5.87
CA ARG A 27 0.02 -40.27 5.42
C ARG A 27 -0.44 -41.61 5.98
N GLY A 28 -1.09 -41.65 7.15
CA GLY A 28 -1.54 -42.91 7.75
C GLY A 28 -2.78 -43.48 7.06
N ILE A 29 -2.75 -44.76 6.68
CA ILE A 29 -3.91 -45.41 6.04
C ILE A 29 -5.16 -45.43 6.96
N TYR A 30 -4.95 -45.46 8.28
CA TYR A 30 -6.02 -45.32 9.27
C TYR A 30 -6.66 -43.92 9.24
N GLU A 31 -5.86 -42.86 9.09
CA GLU A 31 -6.36 -41.49 8.95
C GLU A 31 -7.18 -41.34 7.65
N TRP A 32 -6.72 -41.93 6.54
CA TRP A 32 -7.44 -41.95 5.26
C TRP A 32 -8.76 -42.73 5.34
N ARG A 33 -8.83 -43.80 6.16
CA ARG A 33 -10.06 -44.57 6.36
C ARG A 33 -11.06 -43.82 7.23
N ASN A 34 -10.57 -43.19 8.30
CA ASN A 34 -11.39 -42.30 9.12
C ASN A 34 -11.91 -41.11 8.31
N ALA A 35 -11.07 -40.49 7.47
CA ALA A 35 -11.47 -39.43 6.54
C ALA A 35 -12.59 -39.85 5.58
N LEU A 36 -12.52 -41.04 4.98
CA LEU A 36 -13.58 -41.55 4.11
C LEU A 36 -14.88 -41.80 4.90
N ASN A 37 -14.79 -42.29 6.14
CA ASN A 37 -15.96 -42.49 7.00
C ASN A 37 -16.57 -41.15 7.48
N GLU A 38 -15.75 -40.16 7.82
CA GLU A 38 -16.13 -38.78 8.18
C GLU A 38 -16.87 -38.08 7.04
N LEU A 39 -16.49 -38.34 5.78
CA LEU A 39 -17.14 -37.82 4.59
C LEU A 39 -18.45 -38.59 4.29
N ARG A 40 -18.43 -39.93 4.38
CA ARG A 40 -19.61 -40.79 4.22
C ARG A 40 -20.73 -40.49 5.20
N GLY A 41 -20.40 -40.22 6.46
CA GLY A 41 -21.39 -39.79 7.46
C GLY A 41 -22.05 -38.43 7.17
N ARG A 42 -21.61 -37.72 6.12
CA ARG A 42 -22.18 -36.44 5.64
C ARG A 42 -22.85 -36.58 4.28
N THR A 43 -22.40 -37.52 3.43
CA THR A 43 -23.04 -37.89 2.16
C THR A 43 -24.16 -38.95 2.33
N GLN A 44 -24.34 -39.49 3.53
CA GLN A 44 -25.44 -40.39 3.83
C GLN A 44 -26.75 -39.61 4.04
N GLY A 45 -27.69 -39.75 3.11
CA GLY A 45 -28.97 -39.01 3.13
C GLY A 45 -28.92 -37.65 2.44
N LEU A 46 -28.15 -37.53 1.35
CA LEU A 46 -28.38 -36.46 0.35
C LEU A 46 -29.77 -36.64 -0.29
N THR A 47 -30.35 -35.56 -0.79
CA THR A 47 -31.73 -35.46 -1.28
C THR A 47 -31.77 -34.79 -2.66
N LEU A 48 -32.93 -34.30 -3.10
CA LEU A 48 -33.04 -33.51 -4.34
C LEU A 48 -32.66 -32.03 -4.14
N ASN A 49 -32.35 -31.58 -2.91
CA ASN A 49 -31.98 -30.19 -2.63
C ASN A 49 -30.46 -29.96 -2.79
N MET A 50 -30.02 -29.75 -4.03
CA MET A 50 -28.60 -29.78 -4.42
C MET A 50 -27.67 -28.86 -3.60
N GLU A 51 -28.15 -27.71 -3.10
CA GLU A 51 -27.30 -26.74 -2.38
C GLU A 51 -26.86 -27.23 -0.98
N ASP A 52 -27.80 -27.71 -0.15
CA ASP A 52 -27.47 -28.26 1.18
C ASP A 52 -26.53 -29.45 1.09
N ASP A 53 -26.67 -30.23 0.02
CA ASP A 53 -25.89 -31.43 -0.24
C ASP A 53 -24.45 -31.11 -0.71
N VAL A 54 -24.26 -30.01 -1.46
CA VAL A 54 -22.94 -29.41 -1.72
C VAL A 54 -22.29 -28.92 -0.42
N PHE A 55 -23.04 -28.28 0.48
CA PHE A 55 -22.50 -27.77 1.74
C PHE A 55 -22.02 -28.89 2.67
N LYS A 56 -22.76 -30.00 2.80
CA LYS A 56 -22.34 -31.18 3.60
C LYS A 56 -20.97 -31.72 3.18
N ILE A 57 -20.68 -31.72 1.88
CA ILE A 57 -19.39 -32.15 1.31
C ILE A 57 -18.30 -31.11 1.61
N LEU A 58 -18.53 -29.82 1.33
CA LEU A 58 -17.54 -28.76 1.60
C LEU A 58 -17.20 -28.63 3.09
N GLU A 59 -18.17 -28.86 3.97
CA GLU A 59 -17.98 -28.88 5.42
C GLU A 59 -16.91 -29.87 5.88
N PHE A 60 -16.67 -30.97 5.14
CA PHE A 60 -15.57 -31.90 5.44
C PHE A 60 -14.21 -31.19 5.53
N SER A 61 -13.94 -30.28 4.59
CA SER A 61 -12.69 -29.50 4.57
C SER A 61 -12.65 -28.43 5.66
N TYR A 62 -13.80 -27.86 6.05
CA TYR A 62 -13.90 -26.92 7.17
C TYR A 62 -13.65 -27.58 8.54
N TYR A 63 -14.31 -28.70 8.84
CA TYR A 63 -14.16 -29.37 10.14
C TYR A 63 -12.75 -29.96 10.33
N ARG A 64 -12.03 -30.25 9.24
CA ARG A 64 -10.62 -30.69 9.27
C ARG A 64 -9.59 -29.57 9.45
N LEU A 65 -10.02 -28.31 9.55
CA LEU A 65 -9.14 -27.22 10.00
C LEU A 65 -8.69 -27.47 11.44
N LYS A 66 -7.38 -27.69 11.62
CA LYS A 66 -6.74 -27.94 12.92
C LYS A 66 -6.64 -26.65 13.74
N GLY A 67 -7.65 -26.42 14.56
CA GLY A 67 -7.74 -25.31 15.51
C GLY A 67 -9.04 -24.53 15.34
N GLU A 68 -9.65 -24.12 16.45
CA GLU A 68 -10.87 -23.32 16.45
C GLU A 68 -10.65 -21.92 15.88
N GLU A 69 -9.49 -21.31 16.16
CA GLU A 69 -9.00 -20.08 15.54
C GLU A 69 -9.12 -20.09 14.01
N LEU A 70 -8.69 -21.17 13.34
CA LEU A 70 -8.76 -21.25 11.87
C LEU A 70 -10.20 -21.34 11.36
N ARG A 71 -11.08 -22.04 12.10
CA ARG A 71 -12.49 -22.21 11.75
C ARG A 71 -13.24 -20.90 11.90
N GLU A 72 -13.10 -20.25 13.05
CA GLU A 72 -13.71 -18.94 13.31
C GLU A 72 -13.16 -17.85 12.38
N CYS A 73 -11.86 -17.83 12.07
CA CYS A 73 -11.30 -16.91 11.07
C CYS A 73 -11.86 -17.14 9.66
N LEU A 74 -12.21 -18.38 9.29
CA LEU A 74 -12.93 -18.65 8.04
C LEU A 74 -14.37 -18.12 8.11
N LEU A 75 -15.11 -18.43 9.17
CA LEU A 75 -16.49 -17.94 9.34
C LEU A 75 -16.54 -16.40 9.37
N TYR A 76 -15.51 -15.74 9.90
CA TYR A 76 -15.35 -14.28 9.83
C TYR A 76 -15.35 -13.75 8.39
N CYS A 77 -14.69 -14.44 7.45
CA CYS A 77 -14.62 -14.02 6.05
C CYS A 77 -15.99 -13.98 5.36
N ALA A 78 -16.97 -14.77 5.85
CA ALA A 78 -18.32 -14.80 5.32
C ALA A 78 -19.17 -13.55 5.69
N LEU A 79 -18.67 -12.67 6.57
CA LEU A 79 -19.28 -11.36 6.86
C LEU A 79 -19.18 -10.36 5.69
N PHE A 80 -18.37 -10.66 4.66
CA PHE A 80 -18.14 -9.75 3.53
C PHE A 80 -19.06 -10.09 2.32
N PRO A 81 -19.34 -9.12 1.42
CA PRO A 81 -20.18 -9.35 0.24
C PRO A 81 -19.61 -10.40 -0.73
N GLU A 82 -20.46 -11.01 -1.58
CA GLU A 82 -19.99 -11.92 -2.65
C GLU A 82 -18.98 -11.25 -3.60
N ASP A 83 -18.03 -12.04 -4.10
CA ASP A 83 -16.81 -11.62 -4.81
C ASP A 83 -15.97 -10.50 -4.15
N TYR A 84 -16.24 -10.07 -2.92
CA TYR A 84 -15.53 -8.94 -2.32
C TYR A 84 -14.06 -9.28 -2.00
N GLU A 85 -13.14 -8.58 -2.67
CA GLU A 85 -11.70 -8.67 -2.37
C GLU A 85 -11.38 -7.98 -1.04
N ILE A 86 -11.22 -8.77 0.02
CA ILE A 86 -10.89 -8.31 1.36
C ILE A 86 -9.38 -7.95 1.41
N LYS A 87 -9.05 -6.74 1.84
CA LYS A 87 -7.66 -6.37 2.16
C LYS A 87 -7.18 -7.22 3.35
N ARG A 88 -6.10 -7.99 3.18
CA ARG A 88 -5.54 -8.85 4.24
C ARG A 88 -5.23 -8.07 5.52
N VAL A 89 -4.60 -6.90 5.37
CA VAL A 89 -4.27 -5.99 6.49
C VAL A 89 -5.51 -5.55 7.27
N SER A 90 -6.62 -5.24 6.59
CA SER A 90 -7.88 -4.85 7.24
C SER A 90 -8.53 -6.04 7.97
N LEU A 91 -8.56 -7.21 7.33
CA LEU A 91 -9.11 -8.43 7.92
C LEU A 91 -8.37 -8.83 9.21
N ILE A 92 -7.04 -8.79 9.17
CA ILE A 92 -6.19 -9.09 10.32
C ILE A 92 -6.39 -8.07 11.45
N LYS A 93 -6.55 -6.77 11.15
CA LYS A 93 -6.91 -5.77 12.19
C LYS A 93 -8.18 -6.16 12.94
N TYR A 94 -9.22 -6.62 12.24
CA TYR A 94 -10.46 -7.02 12.89
C TYR A 94 -10.27 -8.26 13.78
N TRP A 95 -9.51 -9.27 13.32
CA TRP A 95 -9.20 -10.46 14.12
C TRP A 95 -8.36 -10.15 15.37
N ILE A 96 -7.41 -9.20 15.28
CA ILE A 96 -6.64 -8.71 16.44
C ILE A 96 -7.58 -7.98 17.42
N ALA A 97 -8.44 -7.10 16.92
CA ALA A 97 -9.35 -6.31 17.75
C ALA A 97 -10.44 -7.15 18.45
N GLU A 98 -10.98 -8.19 17.80
CA GLU A 98 -11.86 -9.15 18.47
C GLU A 98 -11.11 -10.04 19.48
N GLY A 99 -9.81 -10.25 19.25
CA GLY A 99 -8.91 -11.03 20.11
C GLY A 99 -8.60 -12.44 19.60
N MET A 100 -9.01 -12.80 18.37
CA MET A 100 -8.80 -14.13 17.78
C MET A 100 -7.32 -14.48 17.61
N VAL A 101 -6.51 -13.48 17.22
CA VAL A 101 -5.06 -13.62 17.02
C VAL A 101 -4.33 -13.75 18.37
N GLY A 102 -4.99 -13.43 19.49
CA GLY A 102 -4.32 -13.22 20.78
C GLY A 102 -3.50 -11.93 20.80
N GLU A 103 -3.03 -11.55 21.99
CA GLU A 103 -2.22 -10.35 22.19
C GLU A 103 -0.73 -10.70 22.10
N MET A 104 0.07 -9.90 21.40
CA MET A 104 1.51 -10.12 21.22
C MET A 104 2.31 -8.85 21.48
N GLU A 105 3.62 -9.00 21.74
CA GLU A 105 4.52 -7.91 22.15
C GLU A 105 4.64 -6.83 21.06
N THR A 106 4.82 -7.23 19.80
CA THR A 106 4.93 -6.34 18.64
C THR A 106 3.71 -6.46 17.73
N ARG A 107 3.35 -5.35 17.10
CA ARG A 107 2.32 -5.29 16.07
C ARG A 107 2.70 -6.16 14.88
N GLN A 108 3.99 -6.17 14.49
CA GLN A 108 4.48 -7.05 13.45
C GLN A 108 4.16 -8.53 13.73
N ALA A 109 4.35 -9.03 14.96
CA ALA A 109 4.02 -10.41 15.32
C ALA A 109 2.51 -10.72 15.22
N GLU A 110 1.65 -9.80 15.67
CA GLU A 110 0.19 -9.92 15.51
C GLU A 110 -0.19 -10.04 14.02
N PHE A 111 0.43 -9.23 13.16
CA PHE A 111 0.22 -9.30 11.72
C PHE A 111 0.78 -10.57 11.07
N ASP A 112 1.96 -11.04 11.47
CA ASP A 112 2.57 -12.26 10.94
C ASP A 112 1.76 -13.50 11.30
N LYS A 113 1.23 -13.58 12.53
CA LYS A 113 0.29 -14.65 12.91
C LYS A 113 -1.01 -14.58 12.09
N GLY A 114 -1.58 -13.39 11.91
CA GLY A 114 -2.74 -13.17 11.03
C GLY A 114 -2.48 -13.58 9.57
N HIS A 115 -1.30 -13.26 9.04
CA HIS A 115 -0.88 -13.68 7.71
C HIS A 115 -0.68 -15.21 7.63
N ALA A 116 -0.14 -15.85 8.67
CA ALA A 116 0.00 -17.30 8.74
C ALA A 116 -1.35 -18.03 8.82
N ILE A 117 -2.37 -17.45 9.47
CA ILE A 117 -3.75 -17.97 9.45
C ILE A 117 -4.31 -17.93 8.03
N LEU A 118 -4.26 -16.77 7.37
CA LEU A 118 -4.73 -16.63 5.97
C LEU A 118 -4.00 -17.59 5.02
N ASN A 119 -2.67 -17.70 5.14
CA ASN A 119 -1.88 -18.63 4.35
C ASN A 119 -2.33 -20.09 4.54
N LYS A 120 -2.78 -20.49 5.73
CA LYS A 120 -3.33 -21.85 5.98
C LYS A 120 -4.67 -22.05 5.25
N LEU A 121 -5.56 -21.05 5.29
CA LEU A 121 -6.88 -21.09 4.62
C LEU A 121 -6.75 -21.08 3.08
N GLU A 122 -5.83 -20.28 2.53
CA GLU A 122 -5.46 -20.29 1.11
C GLU A 122 -4.89 -21.66 0.67
N ASN A 123 -4.04 -22.29 1.52
CA ASN A 123 -3.43 -23.59 1.20
C ASN A 123 -4.44 -24.76 1.14
N VAL A 124 -5.60 -24.64 1.79
CA VAL A 124 -6.71 -25.60 1.68
C VAL A 124 -7.78 -25.18 0.67
N CYS A 125 -7.55 -24.09 -0.07
CA CYS A 125 -8.47 -23.53 -1.06
C CYS A 125 -9.85 -23.13 -0.50
N LEU A 126 -9.92 -22.79 0.80
CA LEU A 126 -11.12 -22.19 1.41
C LEU A 126 -11.13 -20.65 1.32
N LEU A 127 -10.00 -20.06 0.92
CA LEU A 127 -9.87 -18.68 0.46
C LEU A 127 -9.05 -18.62 -0.83
N GLU A 128 -9.35 -17.66 -1.69
CA GLU A 128 -8.66 -17.32 -2.93
C GLU A 128 -7.66 -16.18 -2.69
N ARG A 129 -6.52 -16.20 -3.39
CA ARG A 129 -5.42 -15.23 -3.26
C ARG A 129 -5.46 -14.20 -4.39
N CYS A 130 -5.78 -12.94 -4.07
CA CYS A 130 -6.06 -11.89 -5.06
C CYS A 130 -4.99 -10.78 -5.09
N ARG A 131 -4.88 -10.07 -6.23
CA ARG A 131 -3.97 -8.93 -6.48
C ARG A 131 -2.57 -9.11 -5.87
N ASN A 132 -1.80 -10.03 -6.45
CA ASN A 132 -0.43 -10.40 -6.02
C ASN A 132 -0.33 -10.81 -4.54
N GLY A 133 -1.43 -11.29 -3.95
CA GLY A 133 -1.49 -11.72 -2.55
C GLY A 133 -1.66 -10.60 -1.53
N LYS A 134 -1.98 -9.36 -1.94
CA LYS A 134 -2.33 -8.26 -1.01
C LYS A 134 -3.79 -8.35 -0.53
N PHE A 135 -4.62 -9.16 -1.19
CA PHE A 135 -6.04 -9.35 -0.93
C PHE A 135 -6.37 -10.85 -0.85
N VAL A 136 -7.45 -11.17 -0.16
CA VAL A 136 -8.08 -12.50 -0.18
C VAL A 136 -9.56 -12.37 -0.53
N LYS A 137 -10.12 -13.43 -1.11
CA LYS A 137 -11.53 -13.53 -1.49
C LYS A 137 -12.08 -14.87 -1.02
N MET A 138 -13.37 -14.92 -0.69
CA MET A 138 -14.07 -16.17 -0.44
C MET A 138 -14.91 -16.51 -1.67
N HIS A 139 -14.83 -17.75 -2.16
CA HIS A 139 -15.70 -18.23 -3.24
C HIS A 139 -17.14 -18.32 -2.72
N ASP A 140 -18.14 -17.89 -3.50
CA ASP A 140 -19.50 -17.67 -2.99
C ASP A 140 -20.12 -18.94 -2.35
N VAL A 141 -20.04 -20.10 -3.00
CA VAL A 141 -20.48 -21.39 -2.41
C VAL A 141 -19.80 -21.73 -1.05
N ILE A 142 -18.56 -21.28 -0.82
CA ILE A 142 -17.86 -21.44 0.48
C ILE A 142 -18.35 -20.40 1.50
N LYS A 143 -18.68 -19.18 1.05
CA LYS A 143 -19.38 -18.18 1.87
C LYS A 143 -20.76 -18.70 2.29
N ASP A 144 -21.52 -19.31 1.40
CA ASP A 144 -22.86 -19.83 1.72
C ASP A 144 -22.80 -21.02 2.68
N MET A 145 -21.84 -21.93 2.50
CA MET A 145 -21.50 -22.96 3.50
C MET A 145 -21.16 -22.33 4.86
N ALA A 146 -20.29 -21.31 4.90
CA ALA A 146 -19.91 -20.62 6.14
C ALA A 146 -21.07 -19.85 6.79
N ILE A 147 -21.97 -19.27 5.99
CA ILE A 147 -23.22 -18.66 6.45
C ILE A 147 -24.16 -19.74 7.02
N ASN A 148 -24.30 -20.91 6.38
CA ASN A 148 -25.12 -22.01 6.87
C ASN A 148 -24.61 -22.53 8.23
N ILE A 149 -23.30 -22.79 8.35
CA ILE A 149 -22.64 -23.13 9.62
C ILE A 149 -22.93 -22.07 10.71
N SER A 150 -22.87 -20.78 10.35
CA SER A 150 -23.10 -19.67 11.30
C SER A 150 -24.58 -19.51 11.68
N LYS A 151 -25.51 -19.80 10.75
CA LYS A 151 -26.97 -19.79 10.95
C LYS A 151 -27.43 -20.87 11.93
N ARG A 152 -26.79 -22.05 11.96
CA ARG A 152 -27.18 -23.17 12.85
C ARG A 152 -27.19 -22.81 14.34
N ASN A 153 -26.37 -21.84 14.75
CA ASN A 153 -26.33 -21.32 16.12
C ASN A 153 -26.93 -19.91 16.24
N SER A 154 -27.51 -19.37 15.17
CA SER A 154 -28.05 -18.00 15.04
C SER A 154 -27.10 -16.87 15.48
N ARG A 155 -25.77 -17.10 15.46
CA ARG A 155 -24.78 -16.17 16.04
C ARG A 155 -24.48 -14.99 15.14
N PHE A 156 -24.57 -15.14 13.82
CA PHE A 156 -24.21 -14.09 12.87
C PHE A 156 -25.42 -13.62 12.06
N MET A 157 -25.49 -12.32 11.77
CA MET A 157 -26.41 -11.75 10.78
C MET A 157 -25.59 -11.06 9.67
N VAL A 158 -25.68 -11.60 8.46
CA VAL A 158 -25.07 -11.03 7.25
C VAL A 158 -26.19 -10.61 6.30
N LYS A 159 -26.35 -9.31 6.08
CA LYS A 159 -27.25 -8.72 5.08
C LYS A 159 -26.44 -7.80 4.17
N THR A 160 -25.71 -8.38 3.21
CA THR A 160 -24.86 -7.66 2.25
C THR A 160 -25.47 -7.69 0.85
N THR A 161 -26.00 -6.58 0.33
CA THR A 161 -26.65 -6.58 -0.99
C THR A 161 -25.79 -6.01 -2.12
N ARG A 162 -25.79 -6.69 -3.28
CA ARG A 162 -25.29 -6.15 -4.55
C ARG A 162 -26.33 -5.19 -5.17
N ASN A 163 -27.57 -5.67 -5.26
CA ASN A 163 -28.73 -4.96 -5.77
C ASN A 163 -29.44 -4.16 -4.68
N LEU A 164 -29.70 -2.88 -4.94
CA LEU A 164 -30.30 -1.94 -3.99
C LEU A 164 -31.83 -2.08 -3.84
N ASN A 165 -32.42 -3.05 -4.55
CA ASN A 165 -33.87 -3.22 -4.70
C ASN A 165 -34.44 -4.23 -3.70
N GLU A 166 -33.63 -5.17 -3.21
CA GLU A 166 -33.96 -6.04 -2.08
C GLU A 166 -33.74 -5.26 -0.79
N LEU A 167 -34.76 -4.49 -0.41
CA LEU A 167 -34.84 -3.80 0.87
C LEU A 167 -35.15 -4.85 1.96
N PRO A 168 -34.26 -5.07 2.96
CA PRO A 168 -34.64 -5.84 4.13
C PRO A 168 -35.74 -5.06 4.88
N SER A 169 -36.95 -5.60 4.86
CA SER A 169 -38.10 -5.11 5.61
C SER A 169 -37.83 -5.22 7.12
N GLU A 170 -37.28 -4.15 7.67
CA GLU A 170 -36.76 -4.05 9.02
C GLU A 170 -35.57 -5.00 9.34
N ILE A 171 -34.90 -4.73 10.46
CA ILE A 171 -33.79 -5.53 10.97
C ILE A 171 -34.21 -6.08 12.33
N GLN A 172 -34.53 -7.36 12.36
CA GLN A 172 -34.76 -8.11 13.58
C GLN A 172 -33.41 -8.34 14.28
N TRP A 173 -33.21 -7.68 15.41
CA TRP A 173 -32.03 -7.82 16.25
C TRP A 173 -32.28 -8.91 17.29
N LEU A 174 -31.53 -10.02 17.22
CA LEU A 174 -31.62 -11.11 18.19
C LEU A 174 -30.56 -10.95 19.29
N GLU A 175 -30.90 -11.25 20.53
CA GLU A 175 -30.03 -11.04 21.70
C GLU A 175 -28.75 -11.89 21.67
N ASN A 176 -28.78 -13.00 20.94
CA ASN A 176 -27.68 -13.95 20.79
C ASN A 176 -26.72 -13.64 19.63
N LEU A 177 -26.90 -12.51 18.93
CA LEU A 177 -25.99 -12.09 17.85
C LEU A 177 -24.61 -11.72 18.40
N GLU A 178 -23.57 -12.36 17.87
CA GLU A 178 -22.16 -12.13 18.17
C GLU A 178 -21.47 -11.29 17.08
N ARG A 179 -21.86 -11.45 15.81
CA ARG A 179 -21.27 -10.71 14.67
C ARG A 179 -22.35 -10.26 13.68
N VAL A 180 -22.36 -8.97 13.34
CA VAL A 180 -23.30 -8.38 12.38
C VAL A 180 -22.54 -7.68 11.26
N SER A 181 -22.96 -7.94 10.01
CA SER A 181 -22.51 -7.21 8.84
C SER A 181 -23.70 -6.79 7.96
N LEU A 182 -23.82 -5.49 7.74
CA LEU A 182 -24.77 -4.88 6.81
C LEU A 182 -24.02 -4.14 5.68
N MET A 183 -22.78 -4.55 5.38
CA MET A 183 -21.89 -3.86 4.44
C MET A 183 -22.56 -3.71 3.06
N GLY A 184 -22.52 -2.49 2.51
CA GLY A 184 -23.06 -2.16 1.19
C GLY A 184 -24.58 -1.97 1.10
N SER A 185 -25.34 -2.43 2.09
CA SER A 185 -26.82 -2.35 2.11
C SER A 185 -27.34 -0.93 2.34
N ARG A 186 -28.62 -0.69 2.00
CA ARG A 186 -29.31 0.58 2.29
C ARG A 186 -29.68 0.67 3.77
N LEU A 187 -29.02 1.59 4.48
CA LEU A 187 -29.19 1.79 5.93
C LEU A 187 -30.18 2.92 6.28
N ASP A 188 -31.05 3.29 5.32
CA ASP A 188 -32.18 4.23 5.45
C ASP A 188 -33.20 3.82 6.56
N ALA A 189 -33.03 2.62 7.14
CA ALA A 189 -33.92 1.96 8.08
C ALA A 189 -33.26 1.53 9.42
N LEU A 190 -32.08 2.05 9.80
CA LEU A 190 -31.51 1.85 11.15
C LEU A 190 -32.25 2.67 12.24
N LYS A 191 -33.58 2.58 12.26
CA LYS A 191 -34.48 3.37 13.12
C LYS A 191 -34.80 2.67 14.45
N SER A 192 -34.72 1.34 14.49
CA SER A 192 -34.88 0.55 15.71
C SER A 192 -33.65 0.63 16.61
N ILE A 193 -33.84 0.53 17.92
CA ILE A 193 -32.76 0.39 18.91
C ILE A 193 -32.43 -1.11 19.03
N PRO A 194 -31.21 -1.56 18.71
CA PRO A 194 -30.83 -2.97 18.83
C PRO A 194 -30.70 -3.41 20.29
N ASN A 195 -31.18 -4.63 20.60
CA ASN A 195 -30.85 -5.32 21.84
C ASN A 195 -29.97 -6.54 21.53
N CYS A 196 -28.65 -6.33 21.45
CA CYS A 196 -27.67 -7.39 21.15
C CYS A 196 -26.52 -7.37 22.16
N PRO A 197 -26.75 -7.76 23.43
CA PRO A 197 -25.76 -7.68 24.49
C PRO A 197 -24.54 -8.59 24.27
N LYS A 198 -24.61 -9.58 23.37
CA LYS A 198 -23.48 -10.44 22.98
C LYS A 198 -22.69 -9.93 21.77
N LEU A 199 -23.11 -8.84 21.14
CA LEU A 199 -22.54 -8.38 19.88
C LEU A 199 -21.08 -7.92 20.08
N SER A 200 -20.15 -8.55 19.38
CA SER A 200 -18.72 -8.21 19.42
C SER A 200 -18.26 -7.45 18.17
N ILE A 201 -18.93 -7.62 17.02
CA ILE A 201 -18.60 -6.95 15.75
C ILE A 201 -19.85 -6.37 15.07
N LEU A 202 -19.73 -5.13 14.60
CA LEU A 202 -20.72 -4.44 13.78
C LEU A 202 -20.05 -3.77 12.57
N LEU A 203 -20.24 -4.36 11.39
CA LEU A 203 -19.70 -3.90 10.11
C LEU A 203 -20.78 -3.19 9.29
N LEU A 204 -20.60 -1.88 9.07
CA LEU A 204 -21.58 -0.97 8.46
C LEU A 204 -20.98 -0.13 7.31
N GLN A 205 -19.84 -0.56 6.76
CA GLN A 205 -19.13 0.17 5.71
C GLN A 205 -19.98 0.25 4.43
N SER A 206 -20.01 1.41 3.78
CA SER A 206 -20.77 1.58 2.54
C SER A 206 -19.89 1.46 1.30
N LEU A 207 -20.35 0.70 0.30
CA LEU A 207 -19.70 0.60 -1.00
C LEU A 207 -20.12 1.72 -1.97
N ARG A 208 -21.11 2.54 -1.59
CA ARG A 208 -21.70 3.62 -2.42
C ARG A 208 -21.85 4.94 -1.66
N CYS A 209 -21.14 5.11 -0.55
CA CYS A 209 -21.23 6.28 0.34
C CYS A 209 -22.67 6.60 0.79
N LEU A 210 -23.45 5.59 1.16
CA LEU A 210 -24.85 5.78 1.55
C LEU A 210 -24.97 6.64 2.83
N ASN A 211 -26.07 7.40 2.91
CA ASN A 211 -26.42 8.15 4.11
C ASN A 211 -26.75 7.17 5.23
N ILE A 212 -26.41 7.55 6.46
CA ILE A 212 -26.69 6.76 7.66
C ILE A 212 -26.98 7.72 8.82
N SER A 213 -28.00 7.38 9.60
CA SER A 213 -28.43 8.13 10.79
C SER A 213 -28.78 7.14 11.88
N PHE A 214 -28.51 7.50 13.13
CA PHE A 214 -28.69 6.64 14.29
C PHE A 214 -29.61 7.31 15.32
N PRO A 215 -30.54 6.57 15.95
CA PRO A 215 -31.15 6.98 17.20
C PRO A 215 -30.08 7.26 18.26
N ASN A 216 -30.27 8.28 19.11
CA ASN A 216 -29.28 8.63 20.15
C ASN A 216 -28.97 7.46 21.11
N ALA A 217 -29.88 6.50 21.26
CA ALA A 217 -29.73 5.31 22.10
C ALA A 217 -29.21 4.05 21.37
N PHE A 218 -28.83 4.12 20.09
CA PHE A 218 -28.54 2.94 19.25
C PHE A 218 -27.47 1.99 19.81
N PHE A 219 -26.47 2.48 20.55
CA PHE A 219 -25.39 1.65 21.11
C PHE A 219 -25.60 1.21 22.57
N VAL A 220 -26.73 1.57 23.20
CA VAL A 220 -26.94 1.38 24.65
C VAL A 220 -26.84 -0.09 25.10
N HIS A 221 -27.31 -1.04 24.28
CA HIS A 221 -27.31 -2.48 24.58
C HIS A 221 -26.19 -3.26 23.86
N MET A 222 -25.08 -2.60 23.49
CA MET A 222 -23.93 -3.20 22.78
C MET A 222 -22.63 -3.13 23.60
N SER A 223 -22.68 -3.24 24.91
CA SER A 223 -21.50 -3.02 25.79
C SER A 223 -20.32 -3.99 25.54
N ASN A 224 -20.55 -5.16 24.93
CA ASN A 224 -19.52 -6.14 24.55
C ASN A 224 -18.93 -5.94 23.14
N LEU A 225 -19.31 -4.87 22.43
CA LEU A 225 -18.82 -4.58 21.08
C LEU A 225 -17.33 -4.26 21.11
N LYS A 226 -16.52 -5.05 20.40
CA LYS A 226 -15.07 -4.88 20.26
C LYS A 226 -14.70 -4.17 18.95
N VAL A 227 -15.49 -4.32 17.89
CA VAL A 227 -15.22 -3.75 16.57
C VAL A 227 -16.44 -3.03 16.01
N LEU A 228 -16.27 -1.74 15.70
CA LEU A 228 -17.23 -0.93 14.96
C LEU A 228 -16.54 -0.33 13.73
N ASP A 229 -17.05 -0.64 12.54
CA ASP A 229 -16.54 -0.06 11.28
C ASP A 229 -17.66 0.58 10.47
N LEU A 230 -17.60 1.91 10.38
CA LEU A 230 -18.52 2.80 9.67
C LEU A 230 -17.86 3.43 8.43
N SER A 231 -16.70 2.93 8.01
CA SER A 231 -15.87 3.58 7.00
C SER A 231 -16.59 3.73 5.65
N ASN A 232 -16.30 4.83 4.95
CA ASN A 232 -16.88 5.22 3.67
C ASN A 232 -18.41 5.49 3.72
N THR A 233 -18.98 5.85 4.87
CA THR A 233 -20.39 6.25 4.99
C THR A 233 -20.58 7.77 4.91
N ARG A 234 -21.78 8.22 4.53
CA ARG A 234 -22.22 9.63 4.70
C ARG A 234 -22.93 9.81 6.04
N ILE A 235 -22.23 9.47 7.12
CA ILE A 235 -22.67 9.75 8.50
C ILE A 235 -22.47 11.24 8.80
N LEU A 236 -23.47 11.88 9.43
CA LEU A 236 -23.41 13.30 9.81
C LEU A 236 -22.88 13.50 11.24
N PHE A 237 -23.34 12.65 12.17
CA PHE A 237 -22.98 12.65 13.58
C PHE A 237 -22.99 11.21 14.12
N LEU A 238 -22.18 10.95 15.14
CA LEU A 238 -22.30 9.76 15.98
C LEU A 238 -23.19 10.09 17.19
N PRO A 239 -24.04 9.14 17.65
CA PRO A 239 -24.85 9.33 18.85
C PRO A 239 -24.01 9.18 20.14
N ASP A 240 -24.36 9.91 21.21
CA ASP A 240 -23.60 9.91 22.49
C ASP A 240 -23.53 8.54 23.18
N SER A 241 -24.46 7.62 22.84
CA SER A 241 -24.40 6.22 23.27
C SER A 241 -23.18 5.47 22.73
N ILE A 242 -22.40 6.03 21.80
CA ILE A 242 -21.05 5.54 21.47
C ILE A 242 -20.19 5.37 22.73
N SER A 243 -20.40 6.22 23.76
CA SER A 243 -19.70 6.15 25.04
C SER A 243 -20.11 4.95 25.93
N ASN A 244 -21.16 4.19 25.57
CA ASN A 244 -21.55 2.95 26.25
C ASN A 244 -20.73 1.72 25.80
N LEU A 245 -19.98 1.82 24.69
CA LEU A 245 -19.22 0.73 24.09
C LEU A 245 -17.91 0.46 24.85
N VAL A 246 -17.95 0.26 26.17
CA VAL A 246 -16.77 0.28 27.04
C VAL A 246 -15.71 -0.79 26.73
N ASN A 247 -16.09 -1.89 26.05
CA ASN A 247 -15.17 -2.93 25.56
C ASN A 247 -14.67 -2.71 24.11
N LEU A 248 -14.93 -1.55 23.50
CA LEU A 248 -14.57 -1.28 22.11
C LEU A 248 -13.05 -1.22 21.94
N ARG A 249 -12.51 -2.13 21.13
CA ARG A 249 -11.09 -2.27 20.82
C ARG A 249 -10.72 -1.64 19.48
N ALA A 250 -11.66 -1.49 18.55
CA ALA A 250 -11.45 -0.83 17.27
C ALA A 250 -12.64 0.01 16.81
N LEU A 251 -12.35 1.27 16.45
CA LEU A 251 -13.29 2.23 15.87
C LEU A 251 -12.74 2.76 14.54
N PHE A 252 -13.43 2.44 13.45
CA PHE A 252 -13.05 2.86 12.09
C PHE A 252 -14.11 3.80 11.49
N LEU A 253 -13.71 5.04 11.23
CA LEU A 253 -14.48 6.16 10.67
C LEU A 253 -13.79 6.71 9.40
N CYS A 254 -13.02 5.86 8.72
CA CYS A 254 -12.20 6.24 7.57
C CYS A 254 -13.09 6.65 6.38
N ARG A 255 -12.80 7.76 5.70
CA ARG A 255 -13.63 8.32 4.58
C ARG A 255 -15.06 8.74 4.95
N CYS A 256 -15.31 9.06 6.21
CA CYS A 256 -16.57 9.68 6.66
C CYS A 256 -16.54 11.20 6.42
N TYR A 257 -16.50 11.63 5.15
CA TYR A 257 -16.30 13.04 4.74
C TYR A 257 -17.32 14.04 5.31
N THR A 258 -18.50 13.57 5.70
CA THR A 258 -19.61 14.38 6.25
C THR A 258 -19.65 14.40 7.79
N LEU A 259 -18.77 13.66 8.46
CA LEU A 259 -18.69 13.61 9.92
C LEU A 259 -17.75 14.72 10.40
N PHE A 260 -18.30 15.76 11.02
CA PHE A 260 -17.51 16.94 11.44
C PHE A 260 -17.04 16.89 12.91
N HIS A 261 -17.68 16.07 13.73
CA HIS A 261 -17.42 15.90 15.17
C HIS A 261 -17.65 14.45 15.60
N VAL A 262 -16.99 14.03 16.68
CA VAL A 262 -17.11 12.72 17.32
C VAL A 262 -17.28 12.96 18.82
N PRO A 263 -18.33 12.43 19.48
CA PRO A 263 -18.52 12.57 20.93
C PRO A 263 -17.34 12.05 21.74
N SER A 264 -17.22 12.48 23.00
CA SER A 264 -16.09 12.12 23.84
C SER A 264 -15.85 10.61 23.94
N LEU A 265 -14.62 10.20 23.64
CA LEU A 265 -14.18 8.81 23.68
C LEU A 265 -13.63 8.42 25.07
N ALA A 266 -13.65 9.33 26.06
CA ALA A 266 -13.04 9.17 27.38
C ALA A 266 -13.35 7.84 28.09
N LYS A 267 -14.55 7.27 27.89
CA LYS A 267 -14.97 6.00 28.53
C LYS A 267 -14.41 4.73 27.85
N LEU A 268 -13.91 4.82 26.63
CA LEU A 268 -13.57 3.66 25.78
C LEU A 268 -12.15 3.12 26.09
N LYS A 269 -11.89 2.76 27.36
CA LYS A 269 -10.53 2.46 27.84
C LYS A 269 -9.86 1.27 27.13
N GLU A 270 -10.64 0.34 26.57
CA GLU A 270 -10.15 -0.80 25.79
C GLU A 270 -9.70 -0.45 24.34
N LEU A 271 -9.86 0.80 23.89
CA LEU A 271 -9.63 1.15 22.47
C LEU A 271 -8.15 1.03 22.07
N ARG A 272 -7.89 0.21 21.05
CA ARG A 272 -6.57 -0.13 20.51
C ARG A 272 -6.37 0.40 19.09
N GLU A 273 -7.41 0.42 18.27
CA GLU A 273 -7.40 1.00 16.92
C GLU A 273 -8.39 2.18 16.83
N LEU A 274 -7.89 3.36 16.44
CA LEU A 274 -8.71 4.50 16.04
C LEU A 274 -8.24 5.01 14.67
N ASP A 275 -9.11 4.91 13.67
CA ASP A 275 -8.87 5.48 12.34
C ASP A 275 -10.03 6.43 11.99
N ILE A 276 -9.71 7.73 11.92
CA ILE A 276 -10.65 8.77 11.51
C ILE A 276 -10.18 9.50 10.24
N SER A 277 -9.27 8.87 9.50
CA SER A 277 -8.64 9.42 8.29
C SER A 277 -9.64 9.75 7.19
N GLU A 278 -9.36 10.80 6.41
CA GLU A 278 -10.15 11.24 5.25
C GLU A 278 -11.62 11.54 5.62
N SER A 279 -11.88 11.94 6.88
CA SER A 279 -13.20 12.37 7.36
C SER A 279 -13.35 13.91 7.38
N GLY A 280 -14.55 14.40 7.71
CA GLY A 280 -14.80 15.85 7.86
C GLY A 280 -14.30 16.46 9.17
N ILE A 281 -13.68 15.67 10.05
CA ILE A 281 -13.44 16.03 11.46
C ILE A 281 -12.40 17.15 11.59
N ARG A 282 -12.77 18.20 12.34
CA ARG A 282 -11.97 19.43 12.48
C ARG A 282 -11.24 19.60 13.83
N LYS A 283 -11.46 18.70 14.79
CA LYS A 283 -10.82 18.68 16.13
C LYS A 283 -10.67 17.23 16.61
N LEU A 284 -9.71 16.95 17.49
CA LEU A 284 -9.62 15.64 18.15
C LEU A 284 -10.89 15.38 18.98
N PRO A 285 -11.34 14.11 19.13
CA PRO A 285 -12.40 13.76 20.06
C PRO A 285 -11.93 13.97 21.51
N ASP A 286 -12.75 14.58 22.35
CA ASP A 286 -12.41 14.84 23.76
C ASP A 286 -12.18 13.53 24.54
N GLY A 287 -11.14 13.47 25.37
CA GLY A 287 -10.80 12.28 26.14
C GLY A 287 -9.88 11.27 25.43
N ILE A 288 -9.42 11.57 24.21
CA ILE A 288 -8.45 10.75 23.48
C ILE A 288 -7.12 10.55 24.24
N GLU A 289 -6.71 11.54 25.03
CA GLU A 289 -5.52 11.47 25.90
C GLU A 289 -5.62 10.39 26.98
N GLN A 290 -6.82 9.87 27.24
CA GLN A 290 -7.09 8.87 28.26
C GLN A 290 -7.19 7.44 27.70
N LEU A 291 -6.92 7.26 26.40
CA LEU A 291 -6.93 5.98 25.69
C LEU A 291 -5.56 5.30 25.80
N VAL A 292 -5.13 5.01 27.03
CA VAL A 292 -3.77 4.56 27.35
C VAL A 292 -3.38 3.18 26.76
N LEU A 293 -4.34 2.43 26.20
CA LEU A 293 -4.14 1.16 25.50
C LEU A 293 -4.10 1.31 23.95
N LEU A 294 -4.16 2.53 23.42
CA LEU A 294 -4.24 2.78 21.98
C LEU A 294 -2.94 2.34 21.27
N LYS A 295 -3.02 1.27 20.48
CA LYS A 295 -1.95 0.72 19.65
C LYS A 295 -1.82 1.42 18.29
N SER A 296 -2.90 1.98 17.74
CA SER A 296 -2.92 2.60 16.42
C SER A 296 -3.82 3.83 16.34
N LEU A 297 -3.26 4.93 15.86
CA LEU A 297 -3.95 6.19 15.62
C LEU A 297 -3.71 6.66 14.19
N ALA A 298 -4.79 6.88 13.43
CA ALA A 298 -4.74 7.38 12.06
C ALA A 298 -5.70 8.57 11.87
N LEU A 299 -5.14 9.72 11.51
CA LEU A 299 -5.79 11.03 11.36
C LEU A 299 -5.56 11.64 9.97
N ARG A 300 -5.19 10.84 8.95
CA ARG A 300 -4.71 11.32 7.64
C ARG A 300 -5.72 12.26 6.96
N GLY A 301 -5.24 13.31 6.29
CA GLY A 301 -6.02 14.03 5.28
C GLY A 301 -7.27 14.77 5.77
N LEU A 302 -7.23 15.33 6.99
CA LEU A 302 -8.28 16.18 7.54
C LEU A 302 -8.03 17.66 7.20
N PHE A 303 -9.09 18.45 6.96
CA PHE A 303 -9.01 19.90 6.79
C PHE A 303 -9.08 20.60 8.14
N ILE A 304 -7.97 21.14 8.63
CA ILE A 304 -7.90 21.67 10.01
C ILE A 304 -7.09 22.96 10.13
N ALA A 305 -7.54 23.85 11.03
CA ALA A 305 -6.84 25.08 11.42
C ALA A 305 -6.29 25.07 12.86
N ASP A 306 -6.64 24.08 13.70
CA ASP A 306 -6.53 24.17 15.16
C ASP A 306 -6.27 22.80 15.83
N MET A 307 -5.12 22.17 15.50
CA MET A 307 -4.76 20.82 15.98
C MET A 307 -3.27 20.69 16.30
N SER A 308 -2.95 20.45 17.58
CA SER A 308 -1.61 20.08 18.06
C SER A 308 -1.66 18.71 18.76
N PRO A 309 -1.41 17.59 18.05
CA PRO A 309 -1.40 16.24 18.63
C PRO A 309 -0.43 16.08 19.81
N ASN A 310 0.57 16.95 19.91
CA ASN A 310 1.60 17.07 20.93
C ASN A 310 1.05 17.03 22.37
N ARG A 311 -0.16 17.58 22.62
CA ARG A 311 -0.79 17.52 23.96
C ARG A 311 -1.34 16.14 24.34
N VAL A 312 -1.48 15.26 23.36
CA VAL A 312 -2.11 13.93 23.48
C VAL A 312 -1.08 12.82 23.36
N LEU A 313 -0.15 12.91 22.39
CA LEU A 313 0.84 11.87 22.09
C LEU A 313 1.65 11.39 23.31
N PRO A 314 2.14 12.25 24.24
CA PRO A 314 2.90 11.79 25.41
C PRO A 314 2.15 10.83 26.33
N ASN A 315 0.81 10.81 26.32
CA ASN A 315 0.00 9.89 27.11
C ASN A 315 -0.23 8.53 26.41
N LEU A 316 0.00 8.46 25.08
CA LEU A 316 -0.26 7.27 24.26
C LEU A 316 0.95 6.32 24.21
N LEU A 317 1.51 5.97 25.38
CA LEU A 317 2.75 5.19 25.51
C LEU A 317 2.68 3.75 24.93
N HIS A 318 1.49 3.27 24.58
CA HIS A 318 1.25 1.99 23.90
C HIS A 318 1.20 2.06 22.37
N LEU A 319 1.36 3.24 21.78
CA LEU A 319 1.18 3.44 20.35
C LEU A 319 2.28 2.74 19.53
N GLN A 320 1.86 1.78 18.71
CA GLN A 320 2.68 1.01 17.76
C GLN A 320 2.55 1.54 16.32
N CYS A 321 1.49 2.28 15.99
CA CYS A 321 1.25 2.86 14.67
C CYS A 321 0.66 4.28 14.75
N LEU A 322 1.34 5.26 14.18
CA LEU A 322 0.90 6.66 14.10
C LEU A 322 0.83 7.12 12.64
N ARG A 323 -0.32 7.63 12.18
CA ARG A 323 -0.49 8.17 10.82
C ARG A 323 -1.14 9.55 10.83
N LEU A 324 -0.37 10.58 10.52
CA LEU A 324 -0.72 12.01 10.46
C LEU A 324 -0.37 12.64 9.09
N GLU A 325 -0.15 11.81 8.06
CA GLU A 325 0.20 12.26 6.71
C GLU A 325 -0.92 13.10 6.06
N ASN A 326 -0.53 14.01 5.15
CA ASN A 326 -1.44 14.92 4.44
C ASN A 326 -2.35 15.80 5.36
N MET A 327 -1.90 16.06 6.59
CA MET A 327 -2.49 17.05 7.48
C MET A 327 -1.91 18.43 7.19
N SER A 328 -2.71 19.49 7.35
CA SER A 328 -2.36 20.90 7.10
C SER A 328 -1.39 21.50 8.14
N PHE A 329 -0.24 20.86 8.32
CA PHE A 329 0.89 21.23 9.21
C PHE A 329 0.67 21.16 10.74
N PRO A 330 0.23 20.02 11.31
CA PRO A 330 0.39 19.76 12.73
C PRO A 330 1.88 19.58 13.06
N ILE A 331 2.49 20.58 13.72
CA ILE A 331 3.91 20.55 14.09
C ILE A 331 4.11 19.62 15.29
N VAL A 332 4.23 18.31 15.04
CA VAL A 332 4.56 17.33 16.08
C VAL A 332 5.97 17.61 16.63
N GLY A 333 6.13 17.58 17.95
CA GLY A 333 7.42 17.73 18.61
C GLY A 333 8.28 16.48 18.40
N MET A 334 9.57 16.67 18.14
CA MET A 334 10.47 15.52 18.00
C MET A 334 10.60 14.76 19.33
N GLU A 335 10.53 15.48 20.45
CA GLU A 335 10.51 14.94 21.81
C GLU A 335 9.27 14.06 22.07
N ASP A 336 8.08 14.50 21.63
CA ASP A 336 6.84 13.71 21.71
C ASP A 336 7.01 12.34 21.02
N LEU A 337 7.61 12.34 19.83
CA LEU A 337 7.86 11.12 19.04
C LEU A 337 8.90 10.21 19.70
N ILE A 338 10.00 10.76 20.22
CA ILE A 338 11.04 10.00 20.94
C ILE A 338 10.47 9.33 22.21
N GLY A 339 9.48 9.96 22.86
CA GLY A 339 8.75 9.39 23.99
C GLY A 339 7.94 8.12 23.67
N LEU A 340 7.49 7.95 22.42
CA LEU A 340 6.69 6.80 21.97
C LEU A 340 7.55 5.53 21.76
N ARG A 341 8.11 4.98 22.83
CA ARG A 341 9.12 3.89 22.78
C ARG A 341 8.66 2.61 22.07
N LYS A 342 7.35 2.35 21.99
CA LYS A 342 6.75 1.17 21.34
C LYS A 342 6.39 1.39 19.85
N LEU A 343 6.69 2.55 19.27
CA LEU A 343 6.23 2.91 17.92
C LEU A 343 7.01 2.14 16.84
N GLU A 344 6.30 1.29 16.10
CA GLU A 344 6.85 0.48 14.99
C GLU A 344 6.60 1.12 13.62
N ILE A 345 5.48 1.84 13.47
CA ILE A 345 5.01 2.41 12.19
C ILE A 345 4.74 3.91 12.37
N LEU A 346 5.41 4.75 11.56
CA LEU A 346 5.27 6.21 11.63
C LEU A 346 5.05 6.84 10.24
N CYS A 347 3.89 7.48 10.03
CA CYS A 347 3.58 8.20 8.79
C CYS A 347 3.24 9.66 9.12
N ILE A 348 4.10 10.63 8.84
CA ILE A 348 3.92 12.04 9.24
C ILE A 348 4.42 13.04 8.18
N ASN A 349 3.95 14.28 8.29
CA ASN A 349 4.53 15.42 7.59
C ASN A 349 5.59 16.10 8.49
N LEU A 350 6.70 16.58 7.92
CA LEU A 350 7.78 17.30 8.61
C LEU A 350 8.05 18.66 7.96
N SER A 351 8.21 19.70 8.77
CA SER A 351 8.25 21.10 8.32
C SER A 351 9.61 21.61 7.82
N SER A 352 10.62 20.74 7.73
CA SER A 352 11.91 21.00 7.08
C SER A 352 12.75 19.73 7.02
N LEU A 353 13.70 19.70 6.10
CA LEU A 353 14.70 18.63 6.04
C LEU A 353 15.54 18.54 7.32
N HIS A 354 15.87 19.67 7.95
CA HIS A 354 16.69 19.69 9.17
C HIS A 354 16.05 18.86 10.29
N LYS A 355 14.74 19.00 10.52
CA LYS A 355 14.01 18.19 11.53
C LYS A 355 14.08 16.69 11.22
N PHE A 356 13.98 16.32 9.95
CA PHE A 356 14.12 14.93 9.52
C PHE A 356 15.54 14.39 9.74
N GLY A 357 16.58 15.15 9.34
CA GLY A 357 17.98 14.79 9.57
C GLY A 357 18.34 14.69 11.06
N SER A 358 17.76 15.54 11.92
CA SER A 358 17.86 15.39 13.38
C SER A 358 17.18 14.10 13.86
N TYR A 359 15.99 13.77 13.34
CA TYR A 359 15.25 12.57 13.73
C TYR A 359 15.96 11.27 13.36
N MET A 360 16.56 11.20 12.17
CA MET A 360 17.30 10.03 11.70
C MET A 360 18.48 9.63 12.61
N ARG A 361 19.06 10.60 13.33
CA ARG A 361 20.15 10.39 14.28
C ARG A 361 19.67 9.83 15.63
N THR A 362 18.36 9.71 15.85
CA THR A 362 17.79 9.11 17.06
C THR A 362 17.72 7.58 16.97
N GLU A 363 17.90 6.90 18.10
CA GLU A 363 17.59 5.47 18.20
C GLU A 363 16.14 5.15 17.83
N HIS A 364 15.22 6.11 18.04
CA HIS A 364 13.79 5.92 17.78
C HIS A 364 13.54 5.64 16.29
N TYR A 365 14.12 6.45 15.41
CA TYR A 365 14.07 6.22 13.96
C TYR A 365 14.60 4.83 13.56
N GLN A 366 15.67 4.35 14.20
CA GLN A 366 16.28 3.06 13.90
C GLN A 366 15.35 1.87 14.23
N ARG A 367 14.44 2.02 15.21
CA ARG A 367 13.47 0.99 15.62
C ARG A 367 12.22 0.91 14.72
N LEU A 368 11.97 1.90 13.86
CA LEU A 368 10.80 1.90 12.97
C LEU A 368 10.89 0.77 11.93
N THR A 369 9.90 -0.12 11.90
CA THR A 369 9.81 -1.16 10.86
C THR A 369 9.38 -0.54 9.53
N HIS A 370 8.35 0.31 9.57
CA HIS A 370 7.75 0.96 8.40
C HIS A 370 7.61 2.47 8.64
N TYR A 371 7.80 3.28 7.60
CA TYR A 371 7.56 4.71 7.71
C TYR A 371 7.17 5.39 6.39
N TYR A 372 6.50 6.53 6.52
CA TYR A 372 6.25 7.50 5.46
C TYR A 372 6.57 8.90 5.99
N PHE A 373 7.53 9.60 5.37
CA PHE A 373 7.81 11.00 5.71
C PHE A 373 7.54 11.89 4.51
N GLY A 374 6.58 12.80 4.63
CA GLY A 374 6.41 13.92 3.69
C GLY A 374 7.12 15.15 4.22
N ILE A 375 8.19 15.59 3.58
CA ILE A 375 8.88 16.83 3.96
C ILE A 375 8.31 17.98 3.13
N CYS A 376 8.07 19.14 3.75
CA CYS A 376 7.66 20.37 3.06
C CYS A 376 8.53 21.57 3.50
N GLU A 377 8.96 22.40 2.56
CA GLU A 377 9.57 23.71 2.83
C GLU A 377 8.51 24.81 2.68
N GLY A 378 8.18 25.54 3.75
CA GLY A 378 7.25 26.67 3.72
C GLY A 378 6.55 26.97 5.05
N VAL A 379 6.28 28.24 5.32
CA VAL A 379 5.48 28.72 6.46
C VAL A 379 4.34 29.58 5.93
N TRP A 380 3.10 29.30 6.35
CA TRP A 380 1.95 30.17 6.11
C TRP A 380 1.77 31.16 7.26
N PRO A 381 1.88 32.49 7.03
CA PRO A 381 1.39 33.49 7.97
C PRO A 381 -0.14 33.56 7.89
N LEU A 382 -0.82 33.48 9.03
CA LEU A 382 -2.25 33.76 9.11
C LEU A 382 -2.50 35.27 9.22
N GLY A 383 -2.77 35.92 8.09
CA GLY A 383 -3.36 37.26 8.06
C GLY A 383 -2.60 38.29 7.20
N ASN A 384 -3.34 38.91 6.28
CA ASN A 384 -3.07 40.19 5.58
C ASN A 384 -1.67 40.39 4.97
N SER A 385 -1.57 40.13 3.66
CA SER A 385 -0.49 40.64 2.80
C SER A 385 -0.41 42.18 2.81
N PRO A 386 0.70 42.74 2.29
CA PRO A 386 0.53 43.43 1.01
C PRO A 386 1.51 43.01 -0.10
N SER A 387 1.00 43.12 -1.33
CA SER A 387 1.72 43.15 -2.62
C SER A 387 2.57 41.94 -3.07
N LYS A 388 2.13 41.39 -4.22
CA LYS A 388 2.92 40.69 -5.25
C LYS A 388 3.62 39.37 -4.87
N GLU A 389 2.85 38.28 -4.86
CA GLU A 389 3.17 37.09 -5.67
C GLU A 389 1.91 36.25 -5.91
N VAL A 390 1.85 35.49 -7.01
CA VAL A 390 0.64 34.80 -7.49
C VAL A 390 0.91 33.29 -7.56
N GLY A 391 0.78 32.61 -6.41
CA GLY A 391 0.87 31.15 -6.34
C GLY A 391 -0.39 30.48 -6.88
N ILE A 392 -0.33 29.95 -8.10
CA ILE A 392 -1.45 29.20 -8.71
C ILE A 392 -1.38 27.74 -8.27
N PHE A 393 -2.30 27.33 -7.40
CA PHE A 393 -2.49 25.93 -7.06
C PHE A 393 -3.05 25.15 -8.27
N GLN A 394 -2.33 24.14 -8.76
CA GLN A 394 -2.99 23.00 -9.39
C GLN A 394 -3.24 21.90 -8.36
N ARG A 395 -4.52 21.76 -8.01
CA ARG A 395 -5.06 20.68 -7.20
C ARG A 395 -4.99 19.37 -8.00
N TRP A 396 -3.88 18.65 -7.91
CA TRP A 396 -3.75 17.40 -8.65
C TRP A 396 -4.54 16.28 -7.97
N ASP A 397 -5.57 15.75 -8.65
CA ASP A 397 -6.33 14.56 -8.22
C ASP A 397 -5.51 13.23 -8.35
N GLY A 398 -4.18 13.34 -8.28
CA GLY A 398 -3.19 12.27 -8.38
C GLY A 398 -2.92 11.55 -7.06
N VAL A 399 -3.96 11.07 -6.36
CA VAL A 399 -3.78 10.26 -5.14
C VAL A 399 -2.95 9.01 -5.47
N PRO A 400 -1.86 8.68 -4.73
CA PRO A 400 -1.12 7.44 -4.91
C PRO A 400 -2.07 6.23 -4.86
N ARG A 401 -2.22 5.52 -5.99
CA ARG A 401 -3.38 4.64 -6.31
C ARG A 401 -3.64 3.52 -5.29
N ARG A 402 -4.38 3.83 -4.21
CA ARG A 402 -4.81 2.92 -3.14
C ARG A 402 -3.70 1.98 -2.61
N GLY A 403 -2.44 2.44 -2.64
CA GLY A 403 -1.29 1.69 -2.16
C GLY A 403 -1.40 1.43 -0.66
N ASN A 404 -1.35 0.16 -0.25
CA ASN A 404 -1.04 -0.16 1.14
C ASN A 404 0.47 0.08 1.32
N PHE A 405 0.85 1.20 1.95
CA PHE A 405 2.23 1.48 2.33
C PHE A 405 2.74 0.39 3.29
N LEU A 406 3.57 -0.50 2.74
CA LEU A 406 4.18 -1.69 3.36
C LEU A 406 5.70 -1.65 3.13
N GLY A 407 6.30 -0.48 3.28
CA GLY A 407 7.73 -0.24 3.09
C GLY A 407 8.20 0.99 3.85
N ARG A 408 9.43 1.41 3.54
CA ARG A 408 10.10 2.60 4.08
C ARG A 408 10.19 3.64 2.97
N GLU A 409 9.36 4.68 3.05
CA GLU A 409 9.18 5.66 1.98
C GLU A 409 9.37 7.09 2.49
N VAL A 410 10.02 7.94 1.69
CA VAL A 410 10.19 9.37 1.98
C VAL A 410 9.92 10.17 0.72
N VAL A 411 8.92 11.04 0.80
CA VAL A 411 8.54 11.98 -0.26
C VAL A 411 9.20 13.31 0.08
N LEU A 412 10.24 13.64 -0.67
CA LEU A 412 11.14 14.76 -0.41
C LEU A 412 10.77 15.95 -1.29
N TRP A 413 10.08 16.95 -0.72
CA TRP A 413 10.18 18.31 -1.24
C TRP A 413 11.49 18.90 -0.68
N LYS A 414 12.62 18.45 -1.26
CA LYS A 414 14.00 18.45 -0.70
C LYS A 414 14.15 17.60 0.58
N CYS A 415 15.28 16.94 0.88
CA CYS A 415 16.46 16.55 0.10
C CYS A 415 17.14 15.36 0.85
N ARG A 416 18.36 14.94 0.47
CA ARG A 416 19.43 14.39 1.37
C ARG A 416 18.93 13.84 2.74
N GLN A 417 18.52 12.58 2.94
CA GLN A 417 19.32 11.36 3.18
C GLN A 417 18.39 10.36 3.92
N ARG A 418 18.45 9.02 3.95
CA ARG A 418 19.11 7.91 3.23
C ARG A 418 17.95 6.95 2.89
N PHE A 419 17.83 6.47 1.64
CA PHE A 419 16.61 5.80 1.18
C PHE A 419 16.90 4.67 0.19
N GLU A 420 15.90 3.85 -0.12
CA GLU A 420 15.89 2.98 -1.31
C GLU A 420 15.22 3.66 -2.52
N SER A 421 14.30 4.60 -2.28
CA SER A 421 13.57 5.35 -3.31
C SER A 421 13.33 6.81 -2.86
N THR A 422 13.26 7.74 -3.81
CA THR A 422 12.97 9.15 -3.55
C THR A 422 12.10 9.74 -4.65
N PHE A 423 11.03 10.41 -4.25
CA PHE A 423 10.15 11.19 -5.14
C PHE A 423 10.25 12.68 -4.81
N ILE A 424 10.55 13.50 -5.81
CA ILE A 424 10.50 14.97 -5.77
C ILE A 424 9.49 15.41 -6.82
N LEU A 425 8.41 16.08 -6.39
CA LEU A 425 7.26 16.42 -7.24
C LEU A 425 6.95 17.92 -7.10
N GLY A 426 6.55 18.61 -8.16
CA GLY A 426 5.85 19.91 -8.10
C GLY A 426 6.61 21.10 -7.49
N CYS A 427 7.94 21.02 -7.34
CA CYS A 427 8.70 22.04 -6.61
C CYS A 427 9.15 23.19 -7.53
N GLU A 428 8.44 24.32 -7.50
CA GLU A 428 8.80 25.51 -8.30
C GLU A 428 10.13 26.17 -7.85
N GLY A 429 10.45 26.13 -6.56
CA GLY A 429 11.68 26.74 -5.98
C GLY A 429 12.94 25.87 -6.02
N ILE A 430 13.09 24.96 -7.00
CA ILE A 430 14.28 24.12 -7.16
C ILE A 430 14.93 24.40 -8.52
N GLU A 431 16.03 25.15 -8.50
CA GLU A 431 16.87 25.43 -9.68
C GLU A 431 17.93 24.34 -9.92
N TYR A 432 18.44 23.72 -8.86
CA TYR A 432 19.50 22.70 -8.93
C TYR A 432 19.40 21.69 -7.77
N LEU A 433 19.88 20.47 -7.99
CA LEU A 433 20.08 19.49 -6.91
C LEU A 433 21.51 19.54 -6.38
N TRP A 434 21.65 19.86 -5.09
CA TRP A 434 22.90 19.77 -4.32
C TRP A 434 22.70 18.67 -3.28
N TRP A 435 23.51 17.59 -3.28
CA TRP A 435 23.34 16.38 -2.42
C TRP A 435 24.53 16.19 -1.42
N ILE A 436 24.32 15.52 -0.27
CA ILE A 436 25.35 15.26 0.77
C ILE A 436 25.80 13.82 0.61
N GLU A 437 27.11 13.62 0.71
CA GLU A 437 27.85 12.38 0.45
C GLU A 437 27.17 11.13 1.00
N ASP A 438 26.90 11.08 2.30
CA ASP A 438 26.46 9.88 3.03
C ASP A 438 25.26 9.12 2.43
N CYS A 439 24.37 9.74 1.62
CA CYS A 439 23.13 9.11 1.17
C CYS A 439 23.08 8.68 -0.28
N VAL A 440 23.95 9.22 -1.14
CA VAL A 440 23.96 8.82 -2.56
C VAL A 440 24.50 7.40 -2.75
N ALA A 441 25.12 6.87 -1.69
CA ALA A 441 25.56 5.48 -1.55
C ALA A 441 24.46 4.47 -1.14
N SER A 442 23.19 4.88 -0.91
CA SER A 442 22.08 3.94 -0.62
C SER A 442 20.88 4.01 -1.58
N LEU A 443 20.68 5.13 -2.27
CA LEU A 443 19.53 5.34 -3.13
C LEU A 443 19.55 4.42 -4.35
N ASN A 444 18.54 3.57 -4.52
CA ASN A 444 18.36 2.77 -5.74
C ASN A 444 17.51 3.52 -6.78
N ASN A 445 16.46 4.24 -6.37
CA ASN A 445 15.48 4.83 -7.29
C ASN A 445 15.29 6.34 -7.06
N LEU A 446 15.35 7.16 -8.12
CA LEU A 446 15.06 8.60 -8.10
C LEU A 446 13.96 8.94 -9.11
N TYR A 447 12.93 9.66 -8.66
CA TYR A 447 11.82 10.13 -9.46
C TYR A 447 11.67 11.65 -9.31
N LEU A 448 11.84 12.40 -10.40
CA LEU A 448 11.59 13.84 -10.50
C LEU A 448 10.34 14.08 -11.36
N ASN A 449 9.42 14.94 -10.91
CA ASN A 449 8.23 15.31 -11.67
C ASN A 449 7.86 16.79 -11.47
N GLU A 450 7.49 17.52 -12.53
CA GLU A 450 6.99 18.90 -12.46
C GLU A 450 7.91 19.83 -11.66
N LEU A 451 9.17 19.91 -12.08
CA LEU A 451 10.16 20.84 -11.53
C LEU A 451 10.46 21.92 -12.59
N PRO A 452 9.64 22.99 -12.68
CA PRO A 452 9.71 23.91 -13.82
C PRO A 452 11.04 24.65 -13.91
N ASN A 453 11.57 25.12 -12.77
CA ASN A 453 12.80 25.92 -12.72
C ASN A 453 14.09 25.10 -12.65
N LEU A 454 14.02 23.76 -12.57
CA LEU A 454 15.22 22.92 -12.48
C LEU A 454 16.03 23.03 -13.76
N SER A 455 17.21 23.65 -13.68
CA SER A 455 18.12 23.90 -14.81
C SER A 455 19.39 23.05 -14.76
N VAL A 456 19.79 22.58 -13.58
CA VAL A 456 21.00 21.77 -13.38
C VAL A 456 20.69 20.51 -12.55
N PHE A 457 20.86 19.33 -13.16
CA PHE A 457 20.50 18.06 -12.52
C PHE A 457 21.35 17.75 -11.27
N PHE A 458 22.65 18.04 -11.28
CA PHE A 458 23.51 18.02 -10.09
C PHE A 458 24.55 19.15 -10.13
N LYS A 459 24.83 19.78 -8.98
CA LYS A 459 25.91 20.75 -8.82
C LYS A 459 26.91 20.28 -7.76
N PHE A 460 28.13 19.94 -8.20
CA PHE A 460 29.26 19.54 -7.37
C PHE A 460 30.37 20.61 -7.42
N GLN A 461 31.20 20.68 -6.39
CA GLN A 461 32.48 21.39 -6.44
C GLN A 461 33.62 20.42 -6.81
N PRO A 462 34.74 20.89 -7.39
CA PRO A 462 35.87 20.03 -7.79
C PRO A 462 36.54 19.22 -6.66
N THR A 463 36.17 19.50 -5.40
CA THR A 463 36.67 18.85 -4.18
C THR A 463 35.72 17.81 -3.58
N ASP A 464 34.50 17.66 -4.10
CA ASP A 464 33.46 16.83 -3.47
C ASP A 464 33.65 15.33 -3.82
N ILE A 465 33.91 14.47 -2.83
CA ILE A 465 34.14 13.02 -3.04
C ILE A 465 32.78 12.27 -3.04
N VAL A 466 31.89 12.67 -3.94
CA VAL A 466 30.53 12.10 -4.02
C VAL A 466 30.57 10.68 -4.57
N SER A 467 29.64 9.83 -4.11
CA SER A 467 29.60 8.40 -4.39
C SER A 467 28.17 7.94 -4.66
N CYS A 468 27.68 8.13 -5.89
CA CYS A 468 26.29 7.83 -6.28
C CYS A 468 26.01 6.34 -6.62
N PHE A 469 26.92 5.44 -6.22
CA PHE A 469 27.06 4.08 -6.78
C PHE A 469 25.86 3.15 -6.60
N SER A 470 24.86 3.48 -5.77
CA SER A 470 23.69 2.61 -5.58
C SER A 470 22.57 2.84 -6.60
N LEU A 471 22.59 3.95 -7.36
CA LEU A 471 21.45 4.35 -8.18
C LEU A 471 21.27 3.41 -9.39
N LYS A 472 20.07 2.83 -9.50
CA LYS A 472 19.66 1.87 -10.54
C LYS A 472 18.53 2.38 -11.42
N HIS A 473 17.62 3.18 -10.89
CA HIS A 473 16.44 3.64 -11.61
C HIS A 473 16.30 5.15 -11.50
N LEU A 474 16.30 5.85 -12.64
CA LEU A 474 16.02 7.28 -12.75
C LEU A 474 14.79 7.51 -13.62
N GLN A 475 13.86 8.32 -13.13
CA GLN A 475 12.80 8.91 -13.93
C GLN A 475 12.79 10.43 -13.73
N VAL A 476 12.67 11.16 -14.83
CA VAL A 476 12.48 12.62 -14.87
C VAL A 476 11.28 12.92 -15.76
N THR A 477 10.37 13.77 -15.30
CA THR A 477 9.10 14.06 -15.99
C THR A 477 8.74 15.53 -15.84
N LYS A 478 8.33 16.21 -16.92
CA LYS A 478 7.89 17.62 -16.90
C LYS A 478 8.86 18.61 -16.22
N CYS A 479 10.17 18.44 -16.41
CA CYS A 479 11.19 19.38 -15.91
C CYS A 479 11.49 20.41 -17.01
N GLY A 480 10.84 21.58 -16.93
CA GLY A 480 10.73 22.52 -18.04
C GLY A 480 12.05 23.16 -18.49
N ASN A 481 12.83 23.69 -17.55
CA ASN A 481 14.08 24.42 -17.83
C ASN A 481 15.35 23.53 -17.88
N LEU A 482 15.21 22.20 -17.80
CA LEU A 482 16.35 21.28 -17.71
C LEU A 482 16.93 21.01 -19.11
N LYS A 483 18.00 21.73 -19.47
CA LYS A 483 18.68 21.60 -20.77
C LYS A 483 19.50 20.32 -20.94
N HIS A 484 20.14 19.87 -19.87
CA HIS A 484 21.04 18.71 -19.87
C HIS A 484 20.89 17.87 -18.60
N LEU A 485 21.05 16.55 -18.72
CA LEU A 485 20.88 15.63 -17.59
C LEU A 485 22.20 15.23 -16.93
N PHE A 486 23.27 14.98 -17.69
CA PHE A 486 24.56 14.52 -17.16
C PHE A 486 25.76 15.18 -17.85
N THR A 487 26.91 15.16 -17.18
CA THR A 487 28.23 15.25 -17.82
C THR A 487 28.87 13.85 -17.90
N PRO A 488 29.90 13.62 -18.75
CA PRO A 488 30.55 12.32 -18.87
C PRO A 488 31.20 11.82 -17.58
N GLU A 489 31.77 12.74 -16.79
CA GLU A 489 32.49 12.46 -15.54
C GLU A 489 31.52 11.91 -14.50
N LEU A 490 30.35 12.53 -14.37
CA LEU A 490 29.29 12.13 -13.44
C LEU A 490 28.85 10.69 -13.68
N VAL A 491 28.64 10.30 -14.94
CA VAL A 491 28.28 8.92 -15.28
C VAL A 491 29.44 7.98 -15.01
N LYS A 492 30.64 8.31 -15.53
CA LYS A 492 31.85 7.48 -15.45
C LYS A 492 32.27 7.16 -14.02
N TYR A 493 32.21 8.15 -13.12
CA TYR A 493 32.73 8.02 -11.75
C TYR A 493 31.67 7.74 -10.69
N HIS A 494 30.38 7.98 -10.95
CA HIS A 494 29.36 7.88 -9.90
C HIS A 494 28.09 7.08 -10.25
N LEU A 495 27.68 6.99 -11.53
CA LEU A 495 26.39 6.38 -11.93
C LEU A 495 26.53 5.00 -12.61
N GLN A 496 27.65 4.30 -12.39
CA GLN A 496 27.97 3.03 -13.07
C GLN A 496 26.91 1.92 -12.91
N ASN A 497 26.10 1.93 -11.85
CA ASN A 497 25.07 0.91 -11.60
C ASN A 497 23.67 1.28 -12.13
N LEU A 498 23.52 2.37 -12.88
CA LEU A 498 22.22 2.84 -13.39
C LEU A 498 21.70 1.90 -14.50
N GLN A 499 20.51 1.35 -14.29
CA GLN A 499 19.87 0.30 -15.09
C GLN A 499 18.72 0.83 -15.95
N THR A 500 17.94 1.82 -15.48
CA THR A 500 16.87 2.44 -16.28
C THR A 500 16.88 3.95 -16.20
N ILE A 501 16.70 4.62 -17.35
CA ILE A 501 16.54 6.08 -17.46
C ILE A 501 15.26 6.37 -18.24
N TYR A 502 14.28 7.01 -17.60
CA TYR A 502 13.03 7.44 -18.23
C TYR A 502 12.93 8.98 -18.23
N LEU A 503 12.76 9.59 -19.40
CA LEU A 503 12.75 11.04 -19.62
C LEU A 503 11.51 11.45 -20.42
N HIS A 504 10.54 12.09 -19.75
CA HIS A 504 9.23 12.42 -20.32
C HIS A 504 8.93 13.92 -20.22
N ASP A 505 8.32 14.50 -21.26
CA ASP A 505 7.69 15.84 -21.22
C ASP A 505 8.63 17.01 -20.81
N CYS A 506 9.95 16.87 -20.96
CA CYS A 506 10.94 17.90 -20.58
C CYS A 506 11.25 18.80 -21.78
N SER A 507 10.57 19.96 -21.86
CA SER A 507 10.47 20.75 -23.09
C SER A 507 11.76 21.41 -23.58
N GLN A 508 12.65 21.88 -22.69
CA GLN A 508 13.92 22.50 -23.08
C GLN A 508 15.13 21.54 -23.07
N MET A 509 14.93 20.23 -22.97
CA MET A 509 16.03 19.25 -22.96
C MET A 509 16.74 19.25 -24.31
N GLU A 510 17.99 19.70 -24.37
CA GLU A 510 18.78 19.85 -25.60
C GLU A 510 19.73 18.67 -25.85
N ASP A 511 20.47 18.21 -24.82
CA ASP A 511 21.33 17.03 -24.92
C ASP A 511 21.32 16.24 -23.60
N ILE A 512 21.17 14.91 -23.64
CA ILE A 512 21.13 14.12 -22.39
C ILE A 512 22.48 14.14 -21.67
N ILE A 513 23.58 13.94 -22.42
CA ILE A 513 24.95 13.98 -21.90
C ILE A 513 25.70 15.10 -22.63
N VAL A 514 25.99 16.19 -21.91
CA VAL A 514 26.74 17.33 -22.45
C VAL A 514 28.23 17.13 -22.20
N ALA A 515 29.01 17.01 -23.28
CA ALA A 515 30.47 17.09 -23.18
C ALA A 515 30.85 18.51 -22.72
N ALA A 516 31.81 18.61 -21.79
CA ALA A 516 32.31 19.91 -21.34
C ALA A 516 32.82 20.73 -22.54
N GLU A 517 32.46 22.01 -22.59
CA GLU A 517 32.91 22.91 -23.64
C GLU A 517 34.40 23.20 -23.40
N VAL A 518 35.24 22.75 -24.34
CA VAL A 518 36.63 23.20 -24.43
C VAL A 518 36.58 24.57 -25.08
N GLU A 519 36.83 25.62 -24.31
CA GLU A 519 37.13 26.94 -24.85
C GLU A 519 38.49 26.87 -25.57
N GLU A 520 38.50 26.71 -26.90
CA GLU A 520 39.44 27.40 -27.79
C GLU A 520 39.05 27.27 -29.28
N GLU A 521 39.73 28.02 -30.14
CA GLU A 521 39.29 28.36 -31.50
C GLU A 521 39.70 27.31 -32.55
N GLY A 522 38.73 26.58 -33.09
CA GLY A 522 38.77 26.09 -34.47
C GLY A 522 39.77 24.97 -34.83
N GLU A 523 39.60 23.78 -34.26
CA GLU A 523 40.17 22.53 -34.81
C GLU A 523 39.08 21.47 -35.10
N ASP A 524 39.48 20.36 -35.73
CA ASP A 524 38.64 19.65 -36.71
C ASP A 524 37.43 18.86 -36.16
N ILE A 525 36.34 18.86 -36.93
CA ILE A 525 35.07 18.15 -36.64
C ILE A 525 35.29 16.61 -36.48
N ASN A 526 36.43 16.11 -36.97
CA ASN A 526 36.73 14.69 -37.05
C ASN A 526 37.15 14.07 -35.70
N GLU A 527 37.80 14.82 -34.79
CA GLU A 527 38.30 14.25 -33.53
C GLU A 527 37.18 13.94 -32.54
N MET A 528 36.17 14.81 -32.44
CA MET A 528 35.11 14.71 -31.43
C MET A 528 34.16 13.50 -31.64
N ASN A 529 34.18 12.86 -32.81
CA ASN A 529 33.48 11.59 -33.04
C ASN A 529 34.18 10.39 -32.37
N ASN A 530 35.49 10.48 -32.06
CA ASN A 530 36.26 9.40 -31.41
C ASN A 530 36.01 9.28 -29.90
N LEU A 531 35.16 10.12 -29.31
CA LEU A 531 34.82 10.09 -27.88
C LEU A 531 33.94 8.88 -27.54
N LEU A 532 34.58 7.73 -27.33
CA LEU A 532 33.99 6.50 -26.82
C LEU A 532 33.57 6.65 -25.35
N PHE A 533 32.32 6.32 -25.07
CA PHE A 533 31.68 6.46 -23.78
C PHE A 533 30.96 5.17 -23.37
N TYR A 534 31.12 4.72 -22.13
CA TYR A 534 30.68 3.39 -21.69
C TYR A 534 29.61 3.47 -20.60
N PHE A 535 28.45 2.85 -20.84
CA PHE A 535 27.33 2.77 -19.89
C PHE A 535 27.11 1.30 -19.48
N PRO A 536 27.84 0.76 -18.49
CA PRO A 536 27.96 -0.68 -18.27
C PRO A 536 26.65 -1.41 -17.94
N ASN A 537 25.81 -0.82 -17.07
CA ASN A 537 24.64 -1.52 -16.50
C ASN A 537 23.29 -1.09 -17.09
N LEU A 538 23.27 -0.21 -18.09
CA LEU A 538 22.02 0.36 -18.64
C LEU A 538 21.24 -0.70 -19.43
N GLN A 539 20.02 -1.01 -18.97
CA GLN A 539 19.12 -2.02 -19.52
C GLN A 539 17.93 -1.40 -20.27
N SER A 540 17.43 -0.23 -19.84
CA SER A 540 16.31 0.45 -20.50
C SER A 540 16.50 1.97 -20.56
N LEU A 541 16.30 2.55 -21.75
CA LEU A 541 16.28 3.99 -21.99
C LEU A 541 14.97 4.37 -22.68
N GLU A 542 14.16 5.20 -22.04
CA GLU A 542 12.85 5.64 -22.54
C GLU A 542 12.80 7.16 -22.63
N LEU A 543 12.64 7.68 -23.85
CA LEU A 543 12.57 9.10 -24.17
C LEU A 543 11.19 9.38 -24.78
N ARG A 544 10.41 10.31 -24.20
CA ARG A 544 9.09 10.69 -24.73
C ARG A 544 8.86 12.20 -24.66
N ASN A 545 8.34 12.78 -25.74
CA ASN A 545 7.90 14.18 -25.79
C ASN A 545 9.01 15.16 -25.36
N LEU A 546 10.14 15.11 -26.06
CA LEU A 546 11.33 15.95 -25.84
C LEU A 546 11.59 16.79 -27.12
N PRO A 547 10.86 17.91 -27.31
CA PRO A 547 10.85 18.64 -28.58
C PRO A 547 12.22 19.18 -28.98
N GLU A 548 13.00 19.74 -28.05
CA GLU A 548 14.30 20.37 -28.32
C GLU A 548 15.50 19.41 -28.32
N LEU A 549 15.30 18.10 -28.12
CA LEU A 549 16.40 17.15 -27.95
C LEU A 549 17.19 16.94 -29.25
N LYS A 550 18.46 17.34 -29.26
CA LYS A 550 19.38 17.30 -30.40
C LYS A 550 20.22 16.02 -30.41
N SER A 551 20.78 15.61 -29.27
CA SER A 551 21.55 14.37 -29.14
C SER A 551 21.41 13.68 -27.76
N ILE A 552 21.70 12.38 -27.72
CA ILE A 552 21.88 11.64 -26.46
C ILE A 552 23.32 11.80 -25.96
N TRP A 553 24.28 11.75 -26.89
CA TRP A 553 25.71 11.95 -26.69
C TRP A 553 26.33 12.45 -28.01
N LYS A 554 27.39 13.27 -27.94
CA LYS A 554 28.07 13.84 -29.11
C LYS A 554 29.11 12.89 -29.74
N GLY A 555 29.59 11.88 -29.02
CA GLY A 555 30.49 10.84 -29.53
C GLY A 555 29.79 9.48 -29.71
N THR A 556 30.55 8.40 -29.58
CA THR A 556 30.05 7.01 -29.62
C THR A 556 29.80 6.48 -28.21
N MET A 557 28.69 5.77 -28.00
CA MET A 557 28.29 5.18 -26.72
C MET A 557 28.13 3.65 -26.83
N THR A 558 28.62 2.93 -25.83
CA THR A 558 28.57 1.46 -25.76
C THR A 558 27.76 1.04 -24.53
N CYS A 559 26.67 0.30 -24.75
CA CYS A 559 25.71 -0.12 -23.71
C CYS A 559 25.39 -1.61 -23.83
N ASN A 560 26.33 -2.48 -23.42
CA ASN A 560 26.29 -3.92 -23.71
C ASN A 560 25.11 -4.69 -23.06
N LEU A 561 24.40 -4.10 -22.11
CA LEU A 561 23.25 -4.71 -21.43
C LEU A 561 21.89 -4.09 -21.83
N LEU A 562 21.85 -3.22 -22.84
CA LEU A 562 20.64 -2.51 -23.25
C LEU A 562 19.63 -3.45 -23.93
N GLN A 563 18.53 -3.73 -23.22
CA GLN A 563 17.43 -4.59 -23.68
C GLN A 563 16.31 -3.79 -24.34
N GLN A 564 16.16 -2.51 -23.99
CA GLN A 564 15.04 -1.67 -24.40
C GLN A 564 15.50 -0.24 -24.70
N LEU A 565 15.21 0.23 -25.91
CA LEU A 565 15.29 1.63 -26.29
C LEU A 565 13.93 2.06 -26.83
N ILE A 566 13.33 3.08 -26.23
CA ILE A 566 12.11 3.72 -26.72
C ILE A 566 12.39 5.20 -26.92
N VAL A 567 12.07 5.71 -28.11
CA VAL A 567 12.11 7.13 -28.45
C VAL A 567 10.80 7.47 -29.13
N LEU A 568 10.04 8.40 -28.55
CA LEU A 568 8.74 8.86 -29.06
C LEU A 568 8.70 10.39 -28.97
N ASP A 569 8.13 11.05 -29.99
CA ASP A 569 7.91 12.50 -29.99
C ASP A 569 9.16 13.33 -29.62
N CYS A 570 10.31 12.95 -30.20
CA CYS A 570 11.61 13.63 -30.05
C CYS A 570 12.09 14.16 -31.43
N PRO A 571 11.40 15.14 -32.04
CA PRO A 571 11.54 15.51 -33.45
C PRO A 571 12.91 16.05 -33.86
N ASN A 572 13.68 16.66 -32.95
CA ASN A 572 15.00 17.22 -33.26
C ASN A 572 16.17 16.21 -33.13
N LEU A 573 15.92 14.97 -32.69
CA LEU A 573 16.98 14.01 -32.36
C LEU A 573 17.61 13.43 -33.63
N ARG A 574 18.84 13.87 -33.96
CA ARG A 574 19.45 13.60 -35.27
C ARG A 574 20.14 12.25 -35.40
N ARG A 575 20.67 11.70 -34.31
CA ARG A 575 21.37 10.40 -34.28
C ARG A 575 21.27 9.73 -32.92
N LEU A 576 21.25 8.39 -32.94
CA LEU A 576 21.49 7.56 -31.76
C LEU A 576 23.00 7.26 -31.69
N PRO A 577 23.66 7.44 -30.53
CA PRO A 577 25.12 7.28 -30.41
C PRO A 577 25.58 5.82 -30.26
N LEU A 578 24.68 4.84 -30.39
CA LEU A 578 24.94 3.45 -29.99
C LEU A 578 25.87 2.70 -30.95
N SER A 579 26.96 2.16 -30.41
CA SER A 579 27.82 1.17 -31.06
C SER A 579 27.48 -0.25 -30.59
N VAL A 580 27.42 -1.18 -31.54
CA VAL A 580 27.34 -2.62 -31.25
C VAL A 580 28.76 -3.17 -31.23
N CYS A 581 29.27 -3.54 -30.06
CA CYS A 581 30.48 -4.34 -29.96
C CYS A 581 30.17 -5.78 -30.37
N ILE A 582 30.52 -6.15 -31.60
CA ILE A 582 30.62 -7.56 -31.99
C ILE A 582 31.82 -8.13 -31.26
N ILE A 583 31.59 -9.08 -30.34
CA ILE A 583 32.64 -9.82 -29.66
C ILE A 583 32.93 -11.05 -30.52
N ASP A 584 33.81 -10.88 -31.51
CA ASP A 584 34.36 -12.02 -32.26
C ASP A 584 35.29 -12.82 -31.32
N GLY A 585 34.81 -13.97 -30.88
CA GLY A 585 35.52 -14.88 -29.97
C GLY A 585 35.95 -16.17 -30.68
N ASP A 586 37.26 -16.33 -30.81
CA ASP A 586 38.06 -17.51 -31.17
C ASP A 586 37.36 -18.79 -31.66
N ALA A 587 37.69 -19.20 -32.90
CA ALA A 587 37.44 -20.55 -33.40
C ALA A 587 38.49 -21.00 -34.46
N GLU A 588 39.73 -21.28 -34.03
CA GLU A 588 40.61 -22.14 -34.84
C GLU A 588 40.11 -23.60 -34.76
N SER A 589 39.71 -24.20 -35.89
CA SER A 589 40.19 -25.53 -36.35
C SER A 589 39.42 -26.09 -37.55
N ASP A 590 40.17 -26.67 -38.49
CA ASP A 590 39.85 -27.76 -39.43
C ASP A 590 38.40 -27.97 -39.95
N ARG A 591 38.23 -27.76 -41.26
CA ARG A 591 38.30 -28.89 -42.23
C ARG A 591 38.29 -28.46 -43.71
N ASN A 592 39.00 -29.24 -44.52
CA ASN A 592 38.94 -29.18 -45.98
C ASN A 592 37.59 -29.71 -46.52
N HIS A 593 37.04 -29.07 -47.55
CA HIS A 593 37.07 -29.67 -48.90
C HIS A 593 36.71 -28.67 -50.02
N ASP A 594 37.05 -29.08 -51.23
CA ASP A 594 36.95 -28.36 -52.51
C ASP A 594 35.51 -28.00 -52.93
N LEU A 595 35.35 -26.92 -53.72
CA LEU A 595 35.20 -27.06 -55.19
C LEU A 595 35.05 -25.71 -55.95
N ARG A 596 35.96 -25.50 -56.91
CA ARG A 596 35.74 -24.89 -58.25
C ARG A 596 35.16 -23.47 -58.41
N SER A 597 36.09 -22.53 -58.64
CA SER A 597 36.26 -21.75 -59.89
C SER A 597 35.09 -20.96 -60.51
N GLY A 598 35.26 -19.64 -60.69
CA GLY A 598 34.44 -18.79 -61.57
C GLY A 598 35.13 -17.47 -61.95
N ASN A 599 35.58 -17.37 -63.21
CA ASN A 599 36.25 -16.21 -63.87
C ASN A 599 35.70 -14.83 -63.46
N LYS A 600 36.57 -13.85 -63.14
CA LYS A 600 37.25 -12.93 -64.10
C LYS A 600 36.31 -12.15 -65.04
N SER A 601 36.27 -10.84 -64.83
CA SER A 601 36.79 -9.86 -65.80
C SER A 601 37.27 -8.62 -65.04
#